data_AF-X1HW25-F1
#
_entry.id   AF-X1HW25-F1
#
_cell.length_a   1.000
_cell.length_b   1.000
_cell.length_c   1.000
_cell.angle_alpha   90.00
_cell.angle_beta   90.00
_cell.angle_gamma   90.00
#
_symmetry.space_group_name_H-M   'P 1'
#
loop_
_entity.id
_entity.type
_entity.pdbx_description
1 polymer ?
#
loop_
_entity_poly.entity_id
_entity_poly.type
_entity_poly.pdbx_seq_one_letter_code
_entity_poly.pdbx_strand_id
1 'polypeptide(L)'
;TQTTGLLVSIEASGYGGGKEYRITKLLDRWNVERIKRMGASAAKLLVYYRPDLEELASKLLNMLDMIATECIKYDLPFVVEPLSYPIGNESDNPEQFAAAKEQLVLKTAGDITALPIDVLKAEFPADLHYKKDIPELIDLCHQLDMSSQVPWVVLSAGVDFELFCQQVEIACQGGASGFLGGRAMWQEAMYIDDARERVHFLSTVGVDRLKRLNELASKYAVPWYKKLGLTSQELAHTSGRWYQEY
;
A
#
# COMPACT_ATOMS: atom_id res chain seq x y z
N THR A 1 -24.93 -10.92 -0.57
CA THR A 1 -23.57 -11.22 -1.07
C THR A 1 -22.62 -10.18 -0.51
N GLN A 2 -21.51 -10.58 0.09
CA GLN A 2 -20.53 -9.63 0.64
C GLN A 2 -19.71 -9.06 -0.53
N THR A 3 -19.79 -7.75 -0.77
CA THR A 3 -19.14 -7.06 -1.91
C THR A 3 -17.82 -6.41 -1.54
N THR A 4 -17.35 -6.59 -0.29
CA THR A 4 -16.16 -5.95 0.26
C THR A 4 -15.26 -7.01 0.89
N GLY A 5 -14.02 -7.09 0.41
CA GLY A 5 -12.99 -7.98 0.97
C GLY A 5 -12.43 -7.46 2.30
N LEU A 6 -11.70 -8.33 3.01
CA LEU A 6 -11.07 -8.03 4.30
C LEU A 6 -9.56 -8.23 4.21
N LEU A 7 -8.80 -7.15 4.35
CA LEU A 7 -7.34 -7.19 4.48
C LEU A 7 -6.95 -7.11 5.95
N VAL A 8 -5.98 -7.91 6.38
CA VAL A 8 -5.64 -8.04 7.80
C VAL A 8 -4.14 -7.92 8.00
N SER A 9 -3.74 -6.98 8.86
CA SER A 9 -2.34 -6.76 9.25
C SER A 9 -1.78 -7.94 10.05
N ILE A 10 -0.50 -8.23 9.81
CA ILE A 10 0.30 -9.20 10.59
C ILE A 10 1.32 -8.50 11.51
N GLU A 11 1.70 -7.28 11.18
CA GLU A 11 2.66 -6.47 11.93
C GLU A 11 2.07 -5.92 13.23
N ALA A 12 2.92 -5.85 14.27
CA ALA A 12 2.65 -5.04 15.44
C ALA A 12 2.81 -3.56 15.09
N SER A 13 2.04 -2.69 15.75
CA SER A 13 2.16 -1.24 15.52
C SER A 13 3.52 -0.69 15.96
N GLY A 14 4.05 0.25 15.17
CA GLY A 14 5.33 0.90 15.43
C GLY A 14 6.52 0.09 14.88
N TYR A 15 7.69 0.32 15.47
CA TYR A 15 8.93 -0.37 15.11
C TYR A 15 9.78 -0.62 16.36
N GLY A 16 10.58 -1.68 16.33
CA GLY A 16 11.70 -1.86 17.26
C GLY A 16 12.96 -1.16 16.76
N GLY A 17 14.01 -1.14 17.60
CA GLY A 17 15.28 -0.51 17.25
C GLY A 17 15.28 1.01 17.46
N GLY A 18 16.17 1.70 16.75
CA GLY A 18 16.33 3.16 16.80
C GLY A 18 15.54 3.87 15.71
N LYS A 19 15.48 5.21 15.77
CA LYS A 19 14.77 6.05 14.78
C LYS A 19 15.24 5.81 13.33
N GLU A 20 16.51 5.46 13.17
CA GLU A 20 17.18 5.21 11.89
C GLU A 20 17.28 3.71 11.53
N TYR A 21 17.02 2.82 12.49
CA TYR A 21 17.10 1.36 12.30
C TYR A 21 15.78 0.73 12.74
N ARG A 22 14.77 0.87 11.90
CA ARG A 22 13.38 0.51 12.22
C ARG A 22 13.10 -0.96 11.92
N ILE A 23 13.07 -1.77 12.97
CA ILE A 23 12.80 -3.21 12.86
C ILE A 23 11.29 -3.45 12.92
N THR A 24 10.76 -4.14 11.91
CA THR A 24 9.37 -4.59 11.92
C THR A 24 9.20 -5.76 12.89
N LYS A 25 8.16 -5.72 13.71
CA LYS A 25 7.79 -6.83 14.60
C LYS A 25 6.44 -7.40 14.18
N LEU A 26 6.28 -8.71 14.29
CA LEU A 26 5.00 -9.37 14.10
C LEU A 26 4.20 -9.38 15.40
N LEU A 27 2.87 -9.43 15.30
CA LEU A 27 1.99 -9.59 16.45
C LEU A 27 2.22 -10.96 17.12
N ASP A 28 2.32 -10.98 18.45
CA ASP A 28 2.50 -12.23 19.21
C ASP A 28 1.33 -13.18 18.98
N ARG A 29 1.63 -14.45 18.72
CA ARG A 29 0.65 -15.51 18.41
C ARG A 29 -0.29 -15.16 17.25
N TRP A 30 0.14 -14.30 16.33
CA TRP A 30 -0.61 -13.97 15.12
C TRP A 30 0.17 -14.39 13.87
N ASN A 31 -0.48 -15.09 12.95
CA ASN A 31 0.17 -15.67 11.77
C ASN A 31 -0.81 -15.79 10.59
N VAL A 32 -0.30 -16.15 9.42
CA VAL A 32 -1.07 -16.28 8.17
C VAL A 32 -2.22 -17.28 8.31
N GLU A 33 -2.01 -18.41 9.00
CA GLU A 33 -3.06 -19.38 9.27
C GLU A 33 -4.26 -18.76 9.99
N ARG A 34 -4.00 -18.01 11.07
CA ARG A 34 -5.05 -17.34 11.86
C ARG A 34 -5.74 -16.25 11.06
N ILE A 35 -5.00 -15.51 10.23
CA ILE A 35 -5.56 -14.53 9.31
C ILE A 35 -6.53 -15.20 8.33
N LYS A 36 -6.14 -16.31 7.69
CA LYS A 36 -7.01 -17.08 6.79
C LYS A 36 -8.26 -17.58 7.52
N ARG A 37 -8.11 -18.16 8.72
CA ARG A 37 -9.22 -18.65 9.55
C ARG A 37 -10.20 -17.54 9.97
N MET A 38 -9.76 -16.29 10.06
CA MET A 38 -10.62 -15.13 10.34
C MET A 38 -11.50 -14.74 9.14
N GLY A 39 -11.30 -15.35 7.97
CA GLY A 39 -12.02 -15.02 6.73
C GLY A 39 -11.40 -13.84 5.99
N ALA A 40 -10.12 -13.55 6.21
CA ALA A 40 -9.41 -12.54 5.45
C ALA A 40 -9.35 -12.91 3.96
N SER A 41 -9.52 -11.89 3.11
CA SER A 41 -9.27 -11.97 1.67
C SER A 41 -7.78 -11.84 1.33
N ALA A 42 -6.99 -11.22 2.20
CA ALA A 42 -5.54 -11.08 2.05
C ALA A 42 -4.85 -10.79 3.39
N ALA A 43 -3.60 -11.22 3.53
CA ALA A 43 -2.71 -10.76 4.58
C ALA A 43 -2.02 -9.47 4.14
N LYS A 44 -1.71 -8.60 5.10
CA LYS A 44 -1.00 -7.35 4.86
C LYS A 44 0.15 -7.18 5.86
N LEU A 45 1.26 -6.60 5.42
CA LEU A 45 2.37 -6.21 6.28
C LEU A 45 2.86 -4.81 5.94
N LEU A 46 3.03 -3.94 6.94
CA LEU A 46 3.79 -2.69 6.80
C LEU A 46 5.23 -2.88 7.23
N VAL A 47 6.16 -2.38 6.43
CA VAL A 47 7.59 -2.41 6.71
C VAL A 47 8.18 -1.02 6.54
N TYR A 48 8.92 -0.54 7.54
CA TYR A 48 9.78 0.63 7.35
C TYR A 48 11.03 0.19 6.59
N TYR A 49 11.23 0.70 5.38
CA TYR A 49 12.25 0.17 4.49
C TYR A 49 13.15 1.28 3.96
N ARG A 50 14.46 1.04 4.03
CA ARG A 50 15.51 1.89 3.48
C ARG A 50 16.46 1.03 2.67
N PRO A 51 16.40 1.07 1.33
CA PRO A 51 17.21 0.22 0.47
C PRO A 51 18.72 0.48 0.58
N ASP A 52 19.10 1.61 1.16
CA ASP A 52 20.46 2.08 1.43
C ASP A 52 20.98 1.66 2.82
N LEU A 53 20.15 1.05 3.67
CA LEU A 53 20.56 0.39 4.91
C LEU A 53 20.68 -1.13 4.69
N GLU A 54 21.67 -1.54 3.90
CA GLU A 54 21.78 -2.89 3.30
C GLU A 54 21.57 -4.04 4.30
N GLU A 55 22.15 -3.96 5.51
CA GLU A 55 22.00 -5.01 6.53
C GLU A 55 20.55 -5.12 7.02
N LEU A 56 19.88 -3.99 7.28
CA LEU A 56 18.48 -3.97 7.71
C LEU A 56 17.56 -4.34 6.56
N ALA A 57 17.80 -3.81 5.36
CA ALA A 57 17.07 -4.15 4.16
C ALA A 57 17.07 -5.67 3.92
N SER A 58 18.24 -6.31 3.99
CA SER A 58 18.38 -7.76 3.85
C SER A 58 17.59 -8.54 4.90
N LYS A 59 17.64 -8.11 6.17
CA LYS A 59 16.85 -8.73 7.26
C LYS A 59 15.35 -8.63 7.02
N LEU A 60 14.88 -7.48 6.53
CA LEU A 60 13.47 -7.23 6.25
C LEU A 60 13.00 -8.02 5.02
N LEU A 61 13.80 -8.10 3.96
CA LEU A 61 13.50 -8.92 2.78
C LEU A 61 13.39 -10.40 3.14
N ASN A 62 14.29 -10.94 3.98
CA ASN A 62 14.17 -12.32 4.48
C ASN A 62 12.88 -12.54 5.27
N MET A 63 12.46 -11.58 6.09
CA MET A 63 11.19 -11.65 6.81
C MET A 63 9.99 -11.64 5.86
N LEU A 64 10.01 -10.77 4.84
CA LEU A 64 8.96 -10.71 3.82
C LEU A 64 8.85 -12.02 3.04
N ASP A 65 9.98 -12.61 2.65
CA ASP A 65 10.02 -13.88 1.90
C ASP A 65 9.45 -15.05 2.71
N MET A 66 9.77 -15.13 4.00
CA MET A 66 9.19 -16.14 4.90
C MET A 66 7.66 -15.99 5.00
N ILE A 67 7.15 -14.76 5.09
CA ILE A 67 5.70 -14.51 5.19
C ILE A 67 5.01 -14.77 3.85
N ALA A 68 5.62 -14.37 2.73
CA ALA A 68 5.13 -14.66 1.39
C ALA A 68 5.01 -16.18 1.17
N THR A 69 6.01 -16.96 1.59
CA THR A 69 5.97 -18.43 1.54
C THR A 69 4.81 -19.01 2.35
N GLU A 70 4.53 -18.48 3.55
CA GLU A 70 3.37 -18.91 4.33
C GLU A 70 2.04 -18.48 3.67
N CYS A 71 1.97 -17.29 3.07
CA CYS A 71 0.80 -16.84 2.29
C CYS A 71 0.48 -17.76 1.12
N ILE A 72 1.50 -18.19 0.37
CA ILE A 72 1.36 -19.19 -0.71
C ILE A 72 0.80 -20.51 -0.15
N LYS A 73 1.35 -21.00 0.96
CA LYS A 73 0.91 -22.24 1.61
C LYS A 73 -0.57 -22.20 2.05
N TYR A 74 -1.08 -21.04 2.46
CA TYR A 74 -2.47 -20.87 2.87
C TYR A 74 -3.39 -20.34 1.76
N ASP A 75 -2.89 -20.24 0.52
CA ASP A 75 -3.59 -19.70 -0.63
C ASP A 75 -4.26 -18.35 -0.27
N LEU A 76 -3.44 -17.42 0.22
CA LEU A 76 -3.87 -16.12 0.70
C LEU A 76 -3.00 -15.03 0.08
N PRO A 77 -3.58 -14.08 -0.68
CA PRO A 77 -2.81 -12.97 -1.24
C PRO A 77 -2.07 -12.17 -0.16
N PHE A 78 -0.87 -11.72 -0.49
CA PHE A 78 0.00 -10.94 0.38
C PHE A 78 0.22 -9.53 -0.14
N VAL A 79 -0.22 -8.54 0.64
CA VAL A 79 -0.04 -7.11 0.35
C VAL A 79 1.08 -6.55 1.22
N VAL A 80 2.10 -5.96 0.59
CA VAL A 80 3.23 -5.35 1.32
C VAL A 80 3.19 -3.84 1.20
N GLU A 81 3.26 -3.15 2.33
CA GLU A 81 3.26 -1.70 2.48
C GLU A 81 4.63 -1.21 2.96
N PRO A 82 5.59 -0.95 2.07
CA PRO A 82 6.81 -0.27 2.47
C PRO A 82 6.56 1.21 2.76
N LEU A 83 7.24 1.73 3.78
CA LEU A 83 7.34 3.15 4.07
C LEU A 83 8.81 3.55 4.25
N SER A 84 9.26 4.46 3.40
CA SER A 84 10.51 5.19 3.59
C SER A 84 10.44 6.11 4.81
N TYR A 85 11.61 6.44 5.34
CA TYR A 85 11.72 7.34 6.49
C TYR A 85 13.06 8.08 6.44
N PRO A 86 13.14 9.32 6.92
CA PRO A 86 14.38 10.08 6.92
C PRO A 86 15.40 9.48 7.88
N ILE A 87 16.68 9.55 7.50
CA ILE A 87 17.83 9.16 8.34
C ILE A 87 18.90 10.27 8.36
N GLY A 88 19.69 10.33 9.42
CA GLY A 88 20.74 11.33 9.59
C GLY A 88 20.20 12.75 9.39
N ASN A 89 20.89 13.52 8.54
CA ASN A 89 20.57 14.92 8.25
C ASN A 89 19.20 15.11 7.57
N GLU A 90 18.62 14.07 6.94
CA GLU A 90 17.29 14.15 6.35
C GLU A 90 16.20 14.37 7.41
N SER A 91 16.45 13.95 8.66
CA SER A 91 15.48 14.03 9.76
C SER A 91 15.11 15.48 10.12
N ASP A 92 16.08 16.38 9.97
CA ASP A 92 15.92 17.81 10.25
C ASP A 92 15.81 18.64 8.96
N ASN A 93 15.84 17.98 7.79
CA ASN A 93 15.76 18.61 6.48
C ASN A 93 14.75 17.89 5.56
N PRO A 94 13.46 18.29 5.60
CA PRO A 94 12.43 17.68 4.78
C PRO A 94 12.67 17.81 3.27
N GLU A 95 13.34 18.87 2.81
CA GLU A 95 13.70 19.04 1.40
C GLU A 95 14.73 17.97 0.96
N GLN A 96 15.69 17.65 1.82
CA GLN A 96 16.66 16.59 1.56
C GLN A 96 15.99 15.22 1.48
N PHE A 97 15.04 14.93 2.38
CA PHE A 97 14.26 13.69 2.31
C PHE A 97 13.38 13.64 1.04
N ALA A 98 12.73 14.76 0.69
CA ALA A 98 11.93 14.87 -0.53
C ALA A 98 12.75 14.60 -1.79
N ALA A 99 13.99 15.10 -1.84
CA ALA A 99 14.92 14.84 -2.94
C ALA A 99 15.35 13.37 -3.04
N ALA A 100 15.46 12.65 -1.91
CA ALA A 100 15.80 11.23 -1.88
C ALA A 100 14.59 10.30 -2.16
N LYS A 101 13.37 10.78 -1.89
CA LYS A 101 12.15 9.96 -1.89
C LYS A 101 11.92 9.19 -3.18
N GLU A 102 12.19 9.82 -4.33
CA GLU A 102 12.04 9.21 -5.64
C GLU A 102 12.84 7.91 -5.75
N GLN A 103 14.16 7.99 -5.52
CA GLN A 103 15.06 6.83 -5.61
C GLN A 103 14.75 5.78 -4.55
N LEU A 104 14.37 6.21 -3.33
CA LEU A 104 13.98 5.30 -2.27
C LEU A 104 12.75 4.48 -2.66
N VAL A 105 11.69 5.12 -3.17
CA VAL A 105 10.45 4.44 -3.54
C VAL A 105 10.65 3.51 -4.73
N LEU A 106 11.37 3.95 -5.78
CA LEU A 106 11.64 3.13 -6.97
C LEU A 106 12.46 1.88 -6.63
N LYS A 107 13.58 2.04 -5.91
CA LYS A 107 14.41 0.89 -5.51
C LYS A 107 13.67 -0.05 -4.57
N THR A 108 12.85 0.49 -3.67
CA THR A 108 12.02 -0.31 -2.76
C THR A 108 11.03 -1.18 -3.52
N ALA A 109 10.38 -0.65 -4.56
CA ALA A 109 9.49 -1.43 -5.41
C ALA A 109 10.23 -2.59 -6.10
N GLY A 110 11.40 -2.33 -6.68
CA GLY A 110 12.23 -3.38 -7.28
C GLY A 110 12.66 -4.45 -6.29
N ASP A 111 13.16 -4.06 -5.12
CA ASP A 111 13.66 -4.98 -4.08
C ASP A 111 12.52 -5.88 -3.53
N ILE A 112 11.37 -5.29 -3.17
CA ILE A 112 10.28 -6.01 -2.51
C ILE A 112 9.48 -6.86 -3.49
N THR A 113 9.25 -6.39 -4.71
CA THR A 113 8.41 -7.11 -5.68
C THR A 113 9.17 -8.23 -6.40
N ALA A 114 10.48 -8.35 -6.18
CA ALA A 114 11.24 -9.54 -6.55
C ALA A 114 10.91 -10.76 -5.65
N LEU A 115 10.29 -10.53 -4.49
CA LEU A 115 9.73 -11.57 -3.63
C LEU A 115 8.33 -11.98 -4.12
N PRO A 116 7.83 -13.18 -3.79
CA PRO A 116 6.54 -13.66 -4.28
C PRO A 116 5.36 -13.06 -3.49
N ILE A 117 5.26 -11.73 -3.48
CA ILE A 117 4.12 -10.98 -2.97
C ILE A 117 3.06 -10.82 -4.08
N ASP A 118 1.84 -10.39 -3.75
CA ASP A 118 0.76 -10.26 -4.74
C ASP A 118 0.47 -8.82 -5.11
N VAL A 119 0.56 -7.89 -4.16
CA VAL A 119 0.28 -6.47 -4.37
C VAL A 119 1.24 -5.59 -3.59
N LEU A 120 1.85 -4.63 -4.28
CA LEU A 120 2.63 -3.56 -3.65
C LEU A 120 1.70 -2.40 -3.24
N LYS A 121 1.64 -2.07 -1.96
CA LYS A 121 1.02 -0.84 -1.47
C LYS A 121 2.11 0.23 -1.35
N ALA A 122 2.31 1.02 -2.40
CA ALA A 122 3.45 1.93 -2.51
C ALA A 122 3.13 3.36 -2.04
N GLU A 123 4.15 4.05 -1.53
CA GLU A 123 4.13 5.50 -1.42
C GLU A 123 4.05 6.17 -2.79
N PHE A 124 3.49 7.37 -2.82
CA PHE A 124 3.67 8.25 -3.99
C PHE A 124 5.16 8.64 -4.10
N PRO A 125 5.79 8.54 -5.30
CA PRO A 125 7.24 8.61 -5.45
C PRO A 125 7.84 10.03 -5.33
N ALA A 126 7.04 11.01 -4.92
CA ALA A 126 7.48 12.40 -4.76
C ALA A 126 6.75 13.08 -3.59
N ASP A 127 7.30 14.21 -3.14
CA ASP A 127 6.59 15.13 -2.26
C ASP A 127 6.07 16.33 -3.07
N LEU A 128 4.75 16.48 -3.10
CA LEU A 128 4.04 17.49 -3.89
C LEU A 128 4.24 18.93 -3.37
N HIS A 129 4.81 19.11 -2.17
CA HIS A 129 5.24 20.42 -1.71
C HIS A 129 6.46 20.93 -2.49
N TYR A 130 7.34 20.02 -2.92
CA TYR A 130 8.62 20.31 -3.57
C TYR A 130 8.59 20.06 -5.09
N LYS A 131 7.78 19.10 -5.56
CA LYS A 131 7.70 18.71 -6.97
C LYS A 131 6.25 18.78 -7.46
N LYS A 132 5.97 19.68 -8.41
CA LYS A 132 4.59 20.02 -8.84
C LYS A 132 4.30 19.79 -10.32
N ASP A 133 5.32 19.53 -11.13
CA ASP A 133 5.13 19.31 -12.56
C ASP A 133 4.41 17.98 -12.82
N ILE A 134 3.17 18.06 -13.31
CA ILE A 134 2.30 16.90 -13.45
C ILE A 134 2.84 15.86 -14.45
N PRO A 135 3.28 16.25 -15.67
CA PRO A 135 3.93 15.30 -16.58
C PRO A 135 5.11 14.56 -15.95
N GLU A 136 5.98 15.26 -15.22
CA GLU A 136 7.11 14.65 -14.52
C GLU A 136 6.63 13.67 -13.43
N LEU A 137 5.60 14.03 -12.66
CA LEU A 137 5.04 13.15 -11.61
C LEU A 137 4.38 11.89 -12.17
N ILE A 138 3.72 11.99 -13.34
CA ILE A 138 3.17 10.82 -14.05
C ILE A 138 4.31 9.91 -14.51
N ASP A 139 5.39 10.48 -15.08
CA ASP A 139 6.56 9.71 -15.50
C ASP A 139 7.22 8.98 -14.32
N LEU A 140 7.32 9.61 -13.15
CA LEU A 140 7.80 8.93 -11.94
C LEU A 140 6.90 7.76 -11.52
N CYS A 141 5.58 7.91 -11.61
CA CYS A 141 4.66 6.82 -11.33
C CYS A 141 4.79 5.70 -12.37
N HIS A 142 5.07 6.02 -13.63
CA HIS A 142 5.38 5.05 -14.67
C HIS A 142 6.70 4.32 -14.41
N GLN A 143 7.75 5.01 -13.97
CA GLN A 143 9.00 4.37 -13.54
C GLN A 143 8.79 3.44 -12.34
N LEU A 144 7.93 3.84 -11.40
CA LEU A 144 7.52 2.99 -10.28
C LEU A 144 6.78 1.75 -10.77
N ASP A 145 5.84 1.90 -11.71
CA ASP A 145 5.19 0.75 -12.33
C ASP A 145 6.23 -0.17 -12.97
N MET A 146 7.14 0.34 -13.80
CA MET A 146 8.19 -0.46 -14.44
C MET A 146 9.13 -1.16 -13.45
N SER A 147 9.33 -0.58 -12.26
CA SER A 147 10.15 -1.18 -11.20
C SER A 147 9.43 -2.30 -10.44
N SER A 148 8.09 -2.26 -10.39
CA SER A 148 7.26 -3.25 -9.71
C SER A 148 6.99 -4.47 -10.60
N GLN A 149 7.24 -5.68 -10.10
CA GLN A 149 6.90 -6.93 -10.81
C GLN A 149 5.43 -7.36 -10.62
N VAL A 150 4.73 -6.74 -9.67
CA VAL A 150 3.34 -7.03 -9.30
C VAL A 150 2.48 -5.77 -9.45
N PRO A 151 1.13 -5.87 -9.50
CA PRO A 151 0.28 -4.69 -9.48
C PRO A 151 0.52 -3.88 -8.19
N TRP A 152 0.39 -2.56 -8.30
CA TRP A 152 0.59 -1.67 -7.17
C TRP A 152 -0.58 -0.72 -6.96
N VAL A 153 -0.77 -0.28 -5.72
CA VAL A 153 -1.77 0.71 -5.31
C VAL A 153 -1.12 1.80 -4.49
N VAL A 154 -1.56 3.05 -4.65
CA VAL A 154 -0.99 4.18 -3.91
C VAL A 154 -1.58 4.28 -2.50
N LEU A 155 -0.73 4.49 -1.50
CA LEU A 155 -1.12 4.77 -0.11
C LEU A 155 -1.21 6.28 0.16
N SER A 156 -2.02 6.66 1.15
CA SER A 156 -2.27 8.08 1.43
C SER A 156 -1.24 8.76 2.33
N ALA A 157 -0.38 8.01 3.02
CA ALA A 157 0.66 8.50 3.96
C ALA A 157 0.20 9.44 5.10
N GLY A 158 -1.07 9.82 5.17
CA GLY A 158 -1.59 10.85 6.08
C GLY A 158 -1.66 12.26 5.49
N VAL A 159 -1.48 12.42 4.17
CA VAL A 159 -1.75 13.70 3.51
C VAL A 159 -3.23 14.08 3.62
N ASP A 160 -3.54 15.35 3.36
CA ASP A 160 -4.94 15.78 3.27
C ASP A 160 -5.66 15.15 2.07
N PHE A 161 -6.99 15.25 2.09
CA PHE A 161 -7.85 14.58 1.13
C PHE A 161 -7.67 15.08 -0.32
N GLU A 162 -7.46 16.38 -0.52
CA GLU A 162 -7.34 16.95 -1.87
C GLU A 162 -5.99 16.57 -2.47
N LEU A 163 -4.92 16.60 -1.66
CA LEU A 163 -3.61 16.13 -2.07
C LEU A 163 -3.65 14.63 -2.40
N PHE A 164 -4.38 13.83 -1.62
CA PHE A 164 -4.54 12.41 -1.92
C PHE A 164 -5.33 12.16 -3.20
N CYS A 165 -6.38 12.94 -3.50
CA CYS A 165 -7.08 12.86 -4.79
C CYS A 165 -6.11 13.09 -5.95
N GLN A 166 -5.25 14.10 -5.85
CA GLN A 166 -4.24 14.39 -6.86
C GLN A 166 -3.23 13.25 -7.01
N GLN A 167 -2.76 12.67 -5.90
CA GLN A 167 -1.87 11.50 -5.92
C GLN A 167 -2.52 10.28 -6.58
N VAL A 168 -3.80 10.00 -6.28
CA VAL A 168 -4.52 8.87 -6.90
C VAL A 168 -4.67 9.05 -8.39
N GLU A 169 -5.05 10.24 -8.86
CA GLU A 169 -5.17 10.52 -10.30
C GLU A 169 -3.83 10.31 -11.02
N ILE A 170 -2.75 10.93 -10.52
CA ILE A 170 -1.42 10.84 -11.12
C ILE A 170 -0.89 9.40 -11.08
N ALA A 171 -1.00 8.72 -9.94
CA ALA A 171 -0.53 7.35 -9.77
C ALA A 171 -1.24 6.39 -10.74
N CYS A 172 -2.56 6.53 -10.88
CA CYS A 172 -3.35 5.70 -11.79
C CYS A 172 -2.97 5.96 -13.26
N GLN A 173 -2.79 7.23 -13.66
CA GLN A 173 -2.29 7.56 -15.00
C GLN A 173 -0.88 7.01 -15.26
N GLY A 174 -0.06 6.90 -14.22
CA GLY A 174 1.27 6.27 -14.27
C GLY A 174 1.29 4.74 -14.12
N GLY A 175 0.14 4.06 -14.04
CA GLY A 175 0.09 2.59 -14.05
C GLY A 175 -0.44 1.92 -12.78
N ALA A 176 -0.73 2.67 -11.71
CA ALA A 176 -1.32 2.09 -10.50
C ALA A 176 -2.67 1.43 -10.77
N SER A 177 -2.94 0.34 -10.06
CA SER A 177 -4.21 -0.39 -10.09
C SER A 177 -5.27 0.15 -9.12
N GLY A 178 -5.02 1.31 -8.53
CA GLY A 178 -5.95 1.99 -7.62
C GLY A 178 -5.24 2.53 -6.38
N PHE A 179 -5.95 2.54 -5.26
CA PHE A 179 -5.47 3.12 -4.01
C PHE A 179 -5.79 2.24 -2.80
N LEU A 180 -4.97 2.36 -1.76
CA LEU A 180 -5.26 1.82 -0.44
C LEU A 180 -4.97 2.90 0.61
N GLY A 181 -5.92 3.81 0.74
CA GLY A 181 -5.87 4.96 1.65
C GLY A 181 -6.61 4.71 2.96
N GLY A 182 -6.30 5.50 3.98
CA GLY A 182 -7.04 5.50 5.24
C GLY A 182 -7.21 6.90 5.77
N ARG A 183 -6.17 7.41 6.44
CA ARG A 183 -6.16 8.71 7.12
C ARG A 183 -6.70 9.87 6.28
N ALA A 184 -6.32 9.97 5.01
CA ALA A 184 -6.82 11.04 4.13
C ALA A 184 -8.35 11.07 3.96
N MET A 185 -9.04 9.95 4.21
CA MET A 185 -10.50 9.89 4.13
C MET A 185 -11.20 10.23 5.46
N TRP A 186 -10.65 9.80 6.60
CA TRP A 186 -11.39 9.76 7.87
C TRP A 186 -10.66 10.27 9.11
N GLN A 187 -9.41 10.74 9.02
CA GLN A 187 -8.62 11.10 10.21
C GLN A 187 -9.28 12.19 11.06
N GLU A 188 -10.03 13.11 10.46
CA GLU A 188 -10.74 14.17 11.17
C GLU A 188 -11.80 13.61 12.14
N ALA A 189 -12.39 12.47 11.81
CA ALA A 189 -13.35 11.79 12.67
C ALA A 189 -12.74 11.34 14.01
N MET A 190 -11.41 11.17 14.08
CA MET A 190 -10.73 10.81 15.32
C MET A 190 -10.64 11.97 16.33
N TYR A 191 -10.87 13.20 15.87
CA TYR A 191 -10.89 14.39 16.72
C TYR A 191 -12.32 14.86 17.06
N ILE A 192 -13.35 14.12 16.64
CA ILE A 192 -14.75 14.42 16.96
C ILE A 192 -15.17 13.61 18.20
N ASP A 193 -15.32 14.29 19.33
CA ASP A 193 -15.68 13.67 20.60
C ASP A 193 -17.10 13.09 20.59
N ASP A 194 -18.08 13.83 20.08
CA ASP A 194 -19.46 13.36 20.01
C ASP A 194 -19.64 12.21 19.02
N ALA A 195 -20.17 11.09 19.50
CA ALA A 195 -20.31 9.87 18.70
C ALA A 195 -21.30 10.05 17.53
N ARG A 196 -22.35 10.88 17.68
CA ARG A 196 -23.34 11.10 16.62
C ARG A 196 -22.76 11.98 15.53
N GLU A 197 -22.04 13.04 15.89
CA GLU A 197 -21.31 13.89 14.95
C GLU A 197 -20.24 13.10 14.20
N ARG A 198 -19.53 12.21 14.89
CA ARG A 198 -18.53 11.34 14.27
C ARG A 198 -19.13 10.40 13.24
N VAL A 199 -20.24 9.73 13.60
CA VAL A 199 -20.99 8.88 12.67
C VAL A 199 -21.53 9.70 11.51
N HIS A 200 -22.04 10.91 11.77
CA HIS A 200 -22.52 11.81 10.73
C HIS A 200 -21.40 12.14 9.73
N PHE A 201 -20.24 12.59 10.21
CA PHE A 201 -19.07 12.86 9.37
C PHE A 201 -18.67 11.65 8.51
N LEU A 202 -18.58 10.46 9.12
CA LEU A 202 -18.21 9.24 8.38
C LEU A 202 -19.25 8.88 7.31
N SER A 203 -20.54 9.04 7.63
CA SER A 203 -21.65 8.72 6.73
C SER A 203 -21.87 9.74 5.60
N THR A 204 -21.32 10.95 5.73
CA THR A 204 -21.42 12.02 4.73
C THR A 204 -20.06 12.26 4.08
N VAL A 205 -19.19 13.02 4.74
CA VAL A 205 -17.86 13.40 4.24
C VAL A 205 -17.02 12.17 3.92
N GLY A 206 -16.96 11.18 4.81
CA GLY A 206 -16.19 9.95 4.59
C GLY A 206 -16.66 9.16 3.36
N VAL A 207 -17.99 9.00 3.22
CA VAL A 207 -18.60 8.33 2.07
C VAL A 207 -18.36 9.09 0.77
N ASP A 208 -18.52 10.42 0.75
CA ASP A 208 -18.33 11.22 -0.46
C ASP A 208 -16.86 11.26 -0.89
N ARG A 209 -15.93 11.28 0.07
CA ARG A 209 -14.50 11.13 -0.20
C ARG A 209 -14.17 9.79 -0.85
N LEU A 210 -14.72 8.69 -0.33
CA LEU A 210 -14.53 7.37 -0.92
C LEU A 210 -15.12 7.28 -2.35
N LYS A 211 -16.31 7.85 -2.59
CA LYS A 211 -16.91 7.91 -3.94
C LYS A 211 -15.99 8.63 -4.92
N ARG A 212 -15.47 9.80 -4.54
CA ARG A 212 -14.56 10.58 -5.41
C ARG A 212 -13.27 9.82 -5.72
N LEU A 213 -12.66 9.16 -4.74
CA LEU A 213 -11.48 8.32 -5.00
C LEU A 213 -11.81 7.12 -5.90
N ASN A 214 -12.98 6.49 -5.72
CA ASN A 214 -13.44 5.42 -6.60
C ASN A 214 -13.69 5.90 -8.03
N GLU A 215 -14.23 7.10 -8.22
CA GLU A 215 -14.42 7.71 -9.55
C GLU A 215 -13.08 7.94 -10.25
N LEU A 216 -12.08 8.48 -9.54
CA LEU A 216 -10.73 8.68 -10.06
C LEU A 216 -10.08 7.34 -10.45
N ALA A 217 -10.11 6.35 -9.55
CA ALA A 217 -9.55 5.03 -9.82
C ALA A 217 -10.29 4.33 -10.98
N SER A 218 -11.62 4.40 -11.03
CA SER A 218 -12.41 3.80 -12.12
C SER A 218 -12.09 4.43 -13.47
N LYS A 219 -11.74 5.73 -13.49
CA LYS A 219 -11.44 6.46 -14.72
C LYS A 219 -10.01 6.21 -15.23
N TYR A 220 -9.03 6.11 -14.34
CA TYR A 220 -7.62 6.14 -14.72
C TYR A 220 -6.82 4.89 -14.35
N ALA A 221 -7.26 4.08 -13.39
CA ALA A 221 -6.45 2.96 -12.91
C ALA A 221 -6.30 1.87 -13.98
N VAL A 222 -5.16 1.17 -13.93
CA VAL A 222 -4.90 0.03 -14.80
C VAL A 222 -5.40 -1.24 -14.12
N PRO A 223 -6.27 -2.06 -14.76
CA PRO A 223 -6.70 -3.33 -14.19
C PRO A 223 -5.51 -4.22 -13.81
N TRP A 224 -5.48 -4.70 -12.57
CA TRP A 224 -4.34 -5.40 -11.95
C TRP A 224 -3.81 -6.57 -12.80
N TYR A 225 -4.69 -7.31 -13.46
CA TYR A 225 -4.33 -8.48 -14.26
C TYR A 225 -3.48 -8.14 -15.48
N LYS A 226 -3.56 -6.89 -15.99
CA LYS A 226 -2.69 -6.44 -17.09
C LYS A 226 -1.23 -6.43 -16.69
N LYS A 227 -0.92 -6.19 -15.42
CA LYS A 227 0.46 -6.23 -14.91
C LYS A 227 1.07 -7.62 -15.03
N LEU A 228 0.24 -8.65 -14.95
CA LEU A 228 0.62 -10.05 -15.11
C LEU A 228 0.57 -10.52 -16.58
N GLY A 229 0.35 -9.61 -17.54
CA GLY A 229 0.20 -9.94 -18.95
C GLY A 229 -1.09 -10.69 -19.29
N LEU A 230 -2.07 -10.70 -18.38
CA LEU A 230 -3.34 -11.39 -18.56
C LEU A 230 -4.40 -10.48 -19.17
N THR A 231 -5.44 -11.12 -19.69
CA THR A 231 -6.71 -10.53 -20.13
C THR A 231 -7.84 -10.90 -19.18
N SER A 232 -8.95 -10.18 -19.22
CA SER A 232 -10.09 -10.48 -18.34
C SER A 232 -10.72 -11.85 -18.62
N GLN A 233 -10.56 -12.39 -19.83
CA GLN A 233 -11.06 -13.71 -20.22
C GLN A 233 -10.24 -14.87 -19.64
N GLU A 234 -8.98 -14.62 -19.26
CA GLU A 234 -8.09 -15.63 -18.68
C GLU A 234 -8.28 -15.78 -17.17
N LEU A 235 -9.06 -14.89 -16.54
CA LEU A 235 -9.37 -14.97 -15.11
C LEU A 235 -10.33 -16.12 -14.84
N ALA A 236 -10.01 -16.95 -13.86
CA ALA A 236 -10.87 -18.04 -13.43
C ALA A 236 -12.22 -17.50 -12.94
N HIS A 237 -13.31 -17.99 -13.52
CA HIS A 237 -14.65 -17.77 -13.00
C HIS A 237 -14.88 -18.69 -11.80
N THR A 238 -14.75 -18.16 -10.59
CA THR A 238 -15.10 -18.89 -9.37
C THR A 238 -16.58 -18.71 -9.07
N SER A 239 -17.31 -19.84 -8.95
CA SER A 239 -18.72 -19.81 -8.56
C SER A 239 -18.84 -19.34 -7.10
N GLY A 240 -19.98 -18.79 -6.70
CA GLY A 240 -20.25 -18.50 -5.28
C GLY A 240 -20.27 -19.75 -4.38
N ARG A 241 -20.18 -20.95 -4.96
CA ARG A 241 -20.10 -22.25 -4.29
C ARG A 241 -18.74 -22.92 -4.49
N TRP A 242 -17.71 -22.18 -4.90
CA TRP A 242 -16.39 -22.74 -5.19
C TRP A 242 -15.87 -23.64 -4.05
N TYR A 243 -16.11 -23.30 -2.78
CA TYR A 243 -15.70 -24.08 -1.61
C TYR A 243 -16.41 -25.45 -1.45
N GLN A 244 -17.47 -25.70 -2.22
CA GLN A 244 -18.14 -27.00 -2.32
C GLN A 244 -17.74 -27.77 -3.58
N GLU A 245 -17.23 -27.06 -4.59
CA GLU A 245 -16.97 -27.56 -5.94
C GLU A 245 -15.46 -27.78 -6.20
N TYR A 246 -14.58 -27.27 -5.32
CA TYR A 246 -13.11 -27.38 -5.36
C TYR A 246 -12.59 -28.62 -4.64
#